data_AF-A0A2Z4UBU7-F1
#
_entry.id   AF-A0A2Z4UBU7-F1
#
_cell.length_a   1.000
_cell.length_b   1.000
_cell.length_c   1.000
_cell.angle_alpha   90.00
_cell.angle_beta   90.00
_cell.angle_gamma   90.00
#
_symmetry.space_group_name_H-M   'P 1'
#
loop_
_entity.id
_entity.type
_entity.pdbx_description
1 polymer ?
#
loop_
_entity_poly.entity_id
_entity_poly.type
_entity_poly.pdbx_seq_one_letter_code
_entity_poly.pdbx_strand_id
1 'polypeptide(L)'
;MAVQVDVFGSCVVRDIFRHTQPGKYKVYKSAGNLPITSLYENSIFMDKKEVDELKMPSYDKVMLRAQMSRNLPELLLNKRSEILVLDLADEFMERCEIKGPNGITMLAQAENQGEFLDNLFEGNERYSIVKRYPMLEMDMQKVEEKIKKFAKDILYSEENPRGYFGEKCDCG
;
A
#
# COMPACT_ATOMS: atom_id res chain seq x y z
N MET A 1 -23.14 -0.76 -18.86
CA MET A 1 -21.78 -1.27 -18.59
C MET A 1 -21.40 -0.79 -17.19
N ALA A 2 -20.89 -1.67 -16.33
CA ALA A 2 -20.51 -1.26 -14.98
C ALA A 2 -19.18 -0.49 -15.04
N VAL A 3 -19.10 0.65 -14.35
CA VAL A 3 -17.86 1.43 -14.19
C VAL A 3 -16.90 0.61 -13.34
N GLN A 4 -15.67 0.36 -13.83
CA GLN A 4 -14.67 -0.34 -13.04
C GLN A 4 -14.05 0.62 -12.03
N VAL A 5 -13.83 0.10 -10.83
CA VAL A 5 -13.28 0.85 -9.70
C VAL A 5 -12.12 0.05 -9.11
N ASP A 6 -10.96 0.69 -9.03
CA ASP A 6 -9.86 0.25 -8.18
C ASP A 6 -9.99 0.96 -6.83
N VAL A 7 -9.83 0.22 -5.74
CA VAL A 7 -9.83 0.77 -4.37
C VAL A 7 -8.43 0.61 -3.80
N PHE A 8 -7.86 1.71 -3.34
CA PHE A 8 -6.65 1.71 -2.53
C PHE A 8 -6.98 2.32 -1.16
N GLY A 9 -7.14 1.46 -0.16
CA GLY A 9 -7.56 1.80 1.19
C GLY A 9 -8.43 0.71 1.82
N SER A 10 -9.30 1.09 2.75
CA SER A 10 -10.01 0.13 3.60
C SER A 10 -10.99 -0.78 2.85
N CYS A 11 -11.25 -1.94 3.46
CA CYS A 11 -12.26 -2.89 2.99
C CYS A 11 -13.68 -2.31 2.99
N VAL A 12 -13.96 -1.29 3.81
CA VAL A 12 -15.26 -0.63 3.88
C VAL A 12 -15.58 0.07 2.56
N VAL A 13 -14.63 0.78 1.98
CA VAL A 13 -14.80 1.47 0.69
C VAL A 13 -15.11 0.48 -0.43
N ARG A 14 -14.36 -0.63 -0.47
CA ARG A 14 -14.63 -1.74 -1.40
C ARG A 14 -16.07 -2.25 -1.28
N ASP A 15 -16.55 -2.42 -0.06
CA ASP A 15 -17.88 -2.99 0.19
C ASP A 15 -19.00 -2.00 -0.14
N ILE A 16 -18.79 -0.69 0.03
CA ILE A 16 -19.70 0.36 -0.47
C ILE A 16 -19.95 0.18 -1.98
N PHE A 17 -18.90 0.07 -2.80
CA PHE A 17 -19.07 -0.10 -4.25
C PHE A 17 -19.74 -1.42 -4.63
N ARG A 18 -19.57 -2.48 -3.83
CA ARG A 18 -20.24 -3.77 -4.05
C ARG A 18 -21.73 -3.73 -3.73
N HIS A 19 -22.16 -2.91 -2.77
CA HIS A 19 -23.51 -2.98 -2.20
C HIS A 19 -24.41 -1.78 -2.51
N THR A 20 -23.86 -0.62 -2.91
CA THR A 20 -24.66 0.61 -3.03
C THR A 20 -25.62 0.59 -4.23
N GLN A 21 -25.15 0.22 -5.42
CA GLN A 21 -25.98 0.19 -6.64
C GLN A 21 -25.63 -1.03 -7.51
N PRO A 22 -26.43 -2.11 -7.45
CA PRO A 22 -26.20 -3.32 -8.24
C PRO A 22 -26.04 -3.03 -9.73
N GLY A 23 -24.98 -3.56 -10.35
CA GLY A 23 -24.70 -3.42 -11.78
C GLY A 23 -24.13 -2.08 -12.24
N LYS A 24 -24.07 -1.06 -11.38
CA LYS A 24 -23.47 0.25 -11.71
C LYS A 24 -21.95 0.25 -11.60
N TYR A 25 -21.43 -0.34 -10.52
CA TYR A 25 -19.99 -0.38 -10.24
C TYR A 25 -19.50 -1.82 -10.19
N LYS A 26 -18.25 -2.03 -10.60
CA LYS A 26 -17.54 -3.30 -10.44
C LYS A 26 -16.16 -3.04 -9.87
N VAL A 27 -15.93 -3.51 -8.65
CA VAL A 27 -14.59 -3.48 -8.06
C VAL A 27 -13.68 -4.42 -8.85
N TYR A 28 -12.59 -3.88 -9.39
CA TYR A 28 -11.58 -4.65 -10.13
C TYR A 28 -10.40 -5.02 -9.24
N LYS A 29 -9.73 -4.02 -8.64
CA LYS A 29 -8.68 -4.24 -7.63
C LYS A 29 -9.07 -3.62 -6.29
N SER A 30 -8.54 -4.22 -5.23
CA SER A 30 -8.62 -3.68 -3.87
C SER A 30 -7.28 -3.92 -3.17
N ALA A 31 -6.54 -2.85 -2.92
CA ALA A 31 -5.31 -2.87 -2.15
C ALA A 31 -5.55 -2.14 -0.84
N GLY A 32 -5.11 -2.71 0.27
CA GLY A 32 -5.23 -2.13 1.60
C GLY A 32 -4.12 -2.66 2.50
N ASN A 33 -4.05 -2.18 3.73
CA ASN A 33 -2.93 -2.39 4.66
C ASN A 33 -1.59 -1.89 4.09
N LEU A 34 -1.63 -0.88 3.21
CA LEU A 34 -0.46 -0.37 2.51
C LEU A 34 -0.45 1.16 2.53
N PRO A 35 0.14 1.79 3.55
CA PRO A 35 0.31 3.23 3.59
C PRO A 35 1.20 3.70 2.43
N ILE A 36 0.82 4.77 1.76
CA ILE A 36 1.65 5.52 0.81
C ILE A 36 3.02 5.81 1.41
N THR A 37 3.06 6.18 2.69
CA THR A 37 4.29 6.51 3.40
C THR A 37 5.25 5.33 3.58
N SER A 38 4.83 4.09 3.37
CA SER A 38 5.72 2.93 3.32
C SER A 38 6.14 2.56 1.90
N LEU A 39 5.50 3.08 0.85
CA LEU A 39 5.76 2.67 -0.55
C LEU A 39 7.09 3.20 -1.11
N TYR A 40 7.73 4.18 -0.47
CA TYR A 40 8.95 4.82 -0.99
C TYR A 40 10.18 4.56 -0.14
N GLU A 41 10.14 3.45 0.58
CA GLU A 41 11.22 2.95 1.42
C GLU A 41 12.13 2.00 0.65
N ASN A 42 13.28 1.67 1.23
CA ASN A 42 14.12 0.61 0.69
C ASN A 42 13.35 -0.72 0.62
N SER A 43 13.53 -1.46 -0.47
CA SER A 43 12.90 -2.77 -0.63
C SER A 43 13.47 -3.79 0.36
N ILE A 44 12.62 -4.70 0.81
CA ILE A 44 13.01 -5.88 1.56
C ILE A 44 12.99 -7.05 0.59
N PHE A 45 14.15 -7.69 0.44
CA PHE A 45 14.27 -8.88 -0.38
C PHE A 45 13.95 -10.13 0.44
N MET A 46 12.88 -10.82 0.07
CA MET A 46 12.47 -12.11 0.59
C MET A 46 12.11 -13.00 -0.59
N ASP A 47 12.56 -14.25 -0.58
CA ASP A 47 12.34 -15.13 -1.70
C ASP A 47 10.85 -15.45 -1.85
N LYS A 48 10.39 -15.58 -3.10
CA LYS A 48 8.98 -15.85 -3.38
C LYS A 48 8.46 -17.08 -2.62
N LYS A 49 9.30 -18.13 -2.55
CA LYS A 49 8.98 -19.37 -1.84
C LYS A 49 8.75 -19.14 -0.34
N GLU A 50 9.61 -18.34 0.29
CA GLU A 50 9.49 -18.01 1.73
C GLU A 50 8.14 -17.33 2.00
N VAL A 51 7.75 -16.37 1.16
CA VAL A 51 6.44 -15.70 1.28
C VAL A 51 5.27 -16.66 1.03
N ASP A 52 5.40 -17.54 0.04
CA ASP A 52 4.36 -18.50 -0.32
C ASP A 52 4.13 -19.56 0.78
N GLU A 53 5.13 -19.86 1.61
CA GLU A 53 5.05 -20.80 2.74
C GLU A 53 4.45 -20.20 4.03
N LEU A 54 4.32 -18.86 4.10
CA LEU A 54 3.74 -18.19 5.28
C LEU A 54 2.31 -18.65 5.56
N LYS A 55 1.97 -18.86 6.84
CA LYS A 55 0.63 -19.24 7.27
C LYS A 55 -0.29 -18.01 7.37
N MET A 56 -0.61 -17.42 6.22
CA MET A 56 -1.51 -16.28 6.14
C MET A 56 -2.38 -16.33 4.87
N PRO A 57 -3.52 -15.60 4.83
CA PRO A 57 -4.36 -15.51 3.66
C PRO A 57 -3.60 -15.07 2.40
N SER A 58 -4.01 -15.58 1.24
CA SER A 58 -3.38 -15.23 -0.04
C SER A 58 -3.37 -13.73 -0.32
N TYR A 59 -4.42 -13.02 0.12
CA TYR A 59 -4.50 -11.56 0.01
C TYR A 59 -3.37 -10.88 0.78
N ASP A 60 -3.17 -11.26 2.04
CA ASP A 60 -2.15 -10.66 2.91
C ASP A 60 -0.74 -10.96 2.41
N LYS A 61 -0.50 -12.15 1.83
CA LYS A 61 0.77 -12.45 1.13
C LYS A 61 1.04 -11.49 -0.02
N VAL A 62 0.01 -11.19 -0.83
CA VAL A 62 0.14 -10.26 -1.95
C VAL A 62 0.40 -8.85 -1.44
N MET A 63 -0.29 -8.40 -0.39
CA MET A 63 -0.06 -7.08 0.21
C MET A 63 1.32 -6.99 0.85
N LEU A 64 1.75 -7.99 1.61
CA LEU A 64 3.10 -8.06 2.19
C LEU A 64 4.18 -7.98 1.11
N ARG A 65 4.02 -8.74 0.01
CA ARG A 65 4.94 -8.69 -1.12
C ARG A 65 4.93 -7.33 -1.81
N ALA A 66 3.75 -6.73 -2.03
CA ALA A 66 3.65 -5.40 -2.62
C ALA A 66 4.33 -4.34 -1.73
N GLN A 67 4.20 -4.48 -0.41
CA GLN A 67 4.89 -3.63 0.55
C GLN A 67 6.40 -3.80 0.46
N MET A 68 6.91 -5.02 0.58
CA MET A 68 8.35 -5.30 0.58
C MET A 68 9.03 -4.92 -0.74
N SER A 69 8.35 -5.14 -1.86
CA SER A 69 8.84 -4.80 -3.21
C SER A 69 8.56 -3.36 -3.63
N ARG A 70 7.71 -2.63 -2.88
CA ARG A 70 7.42 -1.20 -3.10
C ARG A 70 6.80 -0.89 -4.46
N ASN A 71 6.14 -1.88 -5.08
CA ASN A 71 5.68 -1.80 -6.47
C ASN A 71 4.18 -1.49 -6.62
N LEU A 72 3.49 -1.12 -5.53
CA LEU A 72 2.06 -0.84 -5.58
C LEU A 72 1.67 0.24 -6.62
N PRO A 73 2.40 1.37 -6.77
CA PRO A 73 2.03 2.36 -7.77
C PRO A 73 1.98 1.78 -9.19
N GLU A 74 2.97 0.95 -9.55
CA GLU A 74 2.99 0.26 -10.85
C GLU A 74 1.82 -0.72 -11.00
N LEU A 75 1.46 -1.43 -9.92
CA LEU A 75 0.32 -2.35 -9.91
C LEU A 75 -1.02 -1.63 -10.10
N LEU A 76 -1.17 -0.41 -9.58
CA LEU A 76 -2.36 0.42 -9.78
C LEU A 76 -2.47 0.86 -11.24
N LEU A 77 -1.37 1.33 -11.84
CA LEU A 77 -1.35 1.81 -13.23
C LEU A 77 -1.50 0.69 -14.28
N ASN A 78 -1.00 -0.52 -13.98
CA ASN A 78 -1.05 -1.65 -14.91
C ASN A 78 -2.46 -2.26 -14.96
N LYS A 79 -3.17 -2.16 -16.09
CA LYS A 79 -4.60 -2.53 -16.21
C LYS A 79 -5.47 -1.74 -15.20
N ARG A 80 -5.35 -0.41 -15.25
CA ARG A 80 -6.16 0.50 -14.43
C ARG A 80 -7.65 0.42 -14.76
N SER A 81 -8.47 0.59 -13.74
CA SER A 81 -9.91 0.86 -13.85
C SER A 81 -10.21 2.30 -14.32
N GLU A 82 -11.47 2.61 -14.64
CA GLU A 82 -11.89 3.99 -14.93
C GLU A 82 -11.72 4.92 -13.71
N ILE A 83 -11.96 4.42 -12.50
CA ILE A 83 -11.87 5.19 -11.25
C ILE A 83 -10.87 4.51 -10.31
N LEU A 84 -10.02 5.32 -9.67
CA LEU A 84 -9.25 4.94 -8.48
C LEU A 84 -9.80 5.70 -7.28
N VAL A 85 -10.22 4.97 -6.25
CA VAL A 85 -10.64 5.55 -4.98
C VAL A 85 -9.52 5.38 -3.97
N LEU A 86 -9.10 6.50 -3.39
CA LEU A 86 -8.08 6.56 -2.36
C LEU A 86 -8.75 6.77 -1.00
N ASP A 87 -8.55 5.83 -0.09
CA ASP A 87 -8.87 5.96 1.32
C ASP A 87 -7.59 5.84 2.13
N LEU A 88 -7.23 6.94 2.80
CA LEU A 88 -5.96 7.11 3.48
C LEU A 88 -6.00 6.62 4.93
N ALA A 89 -7.04 5.89 5.34
CA ALA A 89 -7.15 5.33 6.69
C ALA A 89 -5.91 4.51 7.09
N ASP A 90 -5.33 3.78 6.15
CA ASP A 90 -4.13 2.96 6.38
C ASP A 90 -2.91 3.81 6.78
N GLU A 91 -2.85 5.11 6.43
CA GLU A 91 -1.71 5.96 6.81
C GLU A 91 -1.46 5.92 8.32
N PHE A 92 -2.49 5.79 9.14
CA PHE A 92 -2.39 5.79 10.60
C PHE A 92 -1.89 4.47 11.21
N MET A 93 -1.61 3.44 10.40
CA MET A 93 -1.07 2.16 10.89
C MET A 93 0.24 2.35 11.67
N GLU A 94 0.59 1.36 12.50
CA GLU A 94 1.91 1.33 13.15
C GLU A 94 3.02 1.08 12.10
N ARG A 95 4.22 1.59 12.38
CA ARG A 95 5.43 1.33 11.58
C ARG A 95 6.37 0.42 12.36
N CYS A 96 6.76 -0.67 11.73
CA CYS A 96 7.84 -1.56 12.16
C CYS A 96 9.11 -1.17 11.40
N GLU A 97 10.08 -0.61 12.11
CA GLU A 97 11.37 -0.20 11.58
C GLU A 97 12.31 -1.40 11.53
N ILE A 98 12.89 -1.63 10.35
CA ILE A 98 13.73 -2.79 10.07
C ILE A 98 15.07 -2.30 9.55
N LYS A 99 16.13 -2.80 10.15
CA LYS A 99 17.50 -2.61 9.66
C LYS A 99 17.80 -3.72 8.67
N GLY A 100 18.23 -3.36 7.47
CA GLY A 100 18.65 -4.29 6.43
C GLY A 100 19.98 -3.89 5.77
N PRO A 101 20.39 -4.62 4.71
CA PRO A 101 21.65 -4.37 4.02
C PRO A 101 21.74 -2.99 3.37
N ASN A 102 20.59 -2.46 2.92
CA ASN A 102 20.48 -1.16 2.25
C ASN A 102 20.14 -0.01 3.23
N GLY A 103 20.32 -0.24 4.53
CA GLY A 103 19.98 0.73 5.58
C GLY A 103 18.65 0.43 6.26
N ILE A 104 18.05 1.48 6.82
CA ILE A 104 16.76 1.39 7.52
C ILE A 104 15.63 1.42 6.49
N THR A 105 14.59 0.61 6.75
CA THR A 105 13.32 0.58 6.03
C THR A 105 12.19 0.41 7.03
N MET A 106 10.94 0.58 6.59
CA MET A 106 9.78 0.38 7.44
C MET A 106 8.70 -0.45 6.75
N LEU A 107 8.04 -1.31 7.52
CA LEU A 107 6.80 -1.97 7.13
C LEU A 107 5.66 -1.38 7.98
N ALA A 108 4.54 -1.11 7.34
CA ALA A 108 3.27 -0.91 8.01
C ALA A 108 2.80 -2.23 8.60
N GLN A 109 2.35 -2.16 9.83
CA GLN A 109 1.91 -3.28 10.63
C GLN A 109 0.44 -3.07 10.99
N ALA A 110 -0.43 -3.99 10.56
CA ALA A 110 -1.83 -3.97 10.98
C ALA A 110 -1.97 -4.41 12.44
N GLU A 111 -3.11 -4.10 13.06
CA GLU A 111 -3.45 -4.60 14.39
C GLU A 111 -3.33 -6.13 14.41
N ASN A 112 -2.56 -6.66 15.37
CA ASN A 112 -2.22 -8.08 15.54
C ASN A 112 -1.18 -8.68 14.57
N GLN A 113 -0.49 -7.89 13.74
CA GLN A 113 0.63 -8.39 12.92
C GLN A 113 2.00 -8.33 13.61
N GLY A 114 2.08 -7.80 14.83
CA GLY A 114 3.34 -7.64 15.57
C GLY A 114 4.12 -8.94 15.71
N GLU A 115 3.50 -9.94 16.33
CA GLU A 115 4.11 -11.27 16.56
C GLU A 115 4.46 -11.99 15.25
N PHE A 116 3.63 -11.82 14.21
CA PHE A 116 3.94 -12.35 12.89
C PHE A 116 5.22 -11.74 12.32
N LEU A 117 5.38 -10.41 12.39
CA LEU A 117 6.59 -9.75 11.91
C LEU A 117 7.81 -10.11 12.77
N ASP A 118 7.64 -10.25 14.09
CA ASP A 118 8.71 -10.76 14.96
C ASP A 118 9.20 -12.12 14.48
N ASN A 119 8.29 -13.09 14.32
CA ASN A 119 8.63 -14.43 13.83
C ASN A 119 9.21 -14.43 12.41
N LEU A 120 8.80 -13.49 11.56
CA LEU A 120 9.27 -13.38 10.18
C LEU A 120 10.74 -12.93 10.10
N PHE A 121 11.17 -12.08 11.04
CA PHE A 121 12.53 -11.55 11.08
C PHE A 121 13.39 -12.18 12.19
N GLU A 122 12.81 -13.03 13.02
CA GLU A 122 13.55 -13.80 14.02
C GLU A 122 14.57 -14.72 13.33
N GLY A 123 15.82 -14.65 13.77
CA GLY A 123 16.91 -15.44 13.19
C GLY A 123 17.29 -15.06 11.75
N ASN A 124 16.71 -14.00 11.18
CA ASN A 124 17.10 -13.53 9.85
C ASN A 124 18.47 -12.83 9.91
N GLU A 125 19.46 -13.36 9.18
CA GLU A 125 20.83 -12.80 9.18
C GLU A 125 20.92 -11.42 8.50
N ARG A 126 19.96 -11.07 7.64
CA ARG A 126 20.00 -9.85 6.83
C ARG A 126 19.15 -8.72 7.39
N TYR A 127 18.05 -9.06 8.05
CA TYR A 127 17.06 -8.10 8.50
C TYR A 127 16.77 -8.27 9.99
N SER A 128 16.65 -7.16 10.71
CA SER A 128 16.31 -7.16 12.14
C SER A 128 15.36 -6.02 12.47
N ILE A 129 14.38 -6.29 13.32
CA ILE A 129 13.45 -5.27 13.82
C ILE A 129 14.19 -4.38 14.82
N VAL A 130 14.10 -3.07 14.62
CA VAL A 130 14.73 -2.06 15.48
C VAL A 130 13.75 -1.57 16.52
N LYS A 131 12.58 -1.11 16.06
CA LYS A 131 11.53 -0.55 16.90
C LYS A 131 10.19 -0.53 16.18
N ARG A 132 9.13 -0.29 16.95
CA ARG A 132 7.79 -0.02 16.47
C ARG A 132 7.35 1.35 16.95
N TYR A 133 6.65 2.10 16.12
CA TYR A 133 6.12 3.42 16.49
C TYR A 133 4.85 3.76 15.70
N PRO A 134 3.93 4.54 16.30
CA PRO A 134 2.73 5.01 15.61
C PRO A 134 3.07 6.01 14.49
N MET A 135 2.19 6.16 13.51
CA MET A 135 2.36 7.14 12.43
C MET A 135 2.59 8.57 12.95
N LEU A 136 2.01 8.94 14.09
CA LEU A 136 2.14 10.27 14.69
C LEU A 136 3.58 10.62 15.11
N GLU A 137 4.47 9.64 15.24
CA GLU A 137 5.89 9.85 15.53
C GLU A 137 6.74 9.97 14.26
N MET A 138 6.13 9.88 13.07
CA MET A 138 6.84 10.06 11.80
C MET A 138 7.24 11.52 11.57
N ASP A 139 8.34 11.69 10.85
CA ASP A 139 8.74 13.00 10.32
C ASP A 139 7.72 13.47 9.27
N MET A 140 6.94 14.48 9.63
CA MET A 140 5.86 15.00 8.79
C MET A 140 6.34 15.60 7.47
N GLN A 141 7.57 16.12 7.41
CA GLN A 141 8.13 16.62 6.14
C GLN A 141 8.33 15.46 5.17
N LYS A 142 8.90 14.34 5.65
CA LYS A 142 9.07 13.13 4.84
C LYS A 142 7.74 12.49 4.45
N VAL A 143 6.75 12.53 5.34
CA VAL A 143 5.38 12.08 5.04
C VAL A 143 4.82 12.88 3.86
N GLU A 144 4.89 14.21 3.93
CA GLU A 144 4.39 15.09 2.87
C GLU A 144 5.12 14.86 1.54
N GLU A 145 6.45 14.71 1.55
CA GLU A 145 7.24 14.39 0.37
C GLU A 145 6.80 13.10 -0.31
N LYS A 146 6.56 12.03 0.46
CA LYS A 146 6.10 10.74 -0.06
C LYS A 146 4.69 10.81 -0.63
N ILE A 147 3.78 11.52 0.02
CA ILE A 147 2.41 11.73 -0.48
C ILE A 147 2.45 12.52 -1.79
N LYS A 148 3.26 13.60 -1.86
CA LYS A 148 3.47 14.37 -3.10
C LYS A 148 4.05 13.50 -4.21
N LYS A 149 5.01 12.64 -3.89
CA LYS A 149 5.61 11.70 -4.84
C LYS A 149 4.56 10.71 -5.36
N PHE A 150 3.74 10.15 -4.49
CA PHE A 150 2.63 9.28 -4.87
C PHE A 150 1.64 9.94 -5.80
N ALA A 151 1.24 11.19 -5.50
CA ALA A 151 0.37 11.94 -6.38
C ALA A 151 0.97 12.09 -7.78
N LYS A 152 2.28 12.40 -7.90
CA LYS A 152 2.97 12.46 -9.20
C LYS A 152 3.00 11.11 -9.92
N ASP A 153 3.26 10.03 -9.19
CA ASP A 153 3.37 8.67 -9.75
C ASP A 153 2.01 8.10 -10.20
N ILE A 154 0.90 8.56 -9.62
CA ILE A 154 -0.43 8.03 -9.92
C ILE A 154 -1.25 8.94 -10.84
N LEU A 155 -1.03 10.25 -10.79
CA LEU A 155 -1.79 11.18 -11.61
C LEU A 155 -1.23 11.30 -13.03
N TYR A 156 -2.13 11.54 -13.97
CA TYR A 156 -1.79 11.81 -15.36
C TYR A 156 -0.92 13.07 -15.47
N SER A 157 0.16 12.95 -16.23
CA SER A 157 0.99 14.07 -16.68
C SER A 157 1.68 13.69 -18.00
N GLU A 158 2.38 14.64 -18.63
CA GLU A 158 3.20 14.33 -19.81
C GLU A 158 4.26 13.26 -19.52
N GLU A 159 4.82 13.29 -18.30
CA GLU A 159 5.82 12.32 -17.82
C GLU A 159 5.19 11.00 -17.35
N ASN A 160 3.89 11.01 -17.01
CA ASN A 160 3.12 9.83 -16.60
C ASN A 160 1.81 9.70 -17.40
N PRO A 161 1.87 9.31 -18.68
CA PRO A 161 0.68 9.24 -19.54
C PRO A 161 -0.28 8.10 -19.15
N ARG A 162 0.14 7.20 -18.25
CA ARG A 162 -0.67 6.09 -17.74
C ARG A 162 -1.45 6.47 -16.47
N GLY A 163 -1.15 7.62 -15.87
CA GLY A 163 -1.75 8.08 -14.63
C GLY A 163 -3.25 8.39 -14.76
N TYR A 164 -3.96 8.36 -13.64
CA TYR A 164 -5.37 8.71 -13.52
C TYR A 164 -5.57 10.21 -13.72
N PHE A 165 -6.65 10.59 -14.40
CA PHE A 165 -7.03 11.99 -14.45
C PHE A 165 -7.53 12.42 -13.08
N GLY A 166 -6.97 13.49 -12.54
CA GLY A 166 -7.50 14.10 -11.33
C GLY A 166 -8.93 14.57 -11.57
N GLU A 167 -9.80 14.36 -10.58
CA GLU A 167 -11.13 14.97 -10.61
C GLU A 167 -10.93 16.49 -10.66
N LYS A 168 -11.44 17.14 -11.71
CA LYS A 168 -11.54 18.59 -11.69
C LYS A 168 -12.62 18.92 -10.68
N CYS A 169 -12.23 19.35 -9.48
CA CYS A 169 -13.15 20.08 -8.63
C CYS A 169 -13.48 21.38 -9.36
N ASP A 170 -14.57 21.38 -10.11
CA ASP A 170 -15.24 22.62 -10.50
C ASP A 170 -15.79 23.20 -9.20
N CYS A 171 -14.99 24.03 -8.53
CA CYS A 171 -15.44 24.88 -7.46
C CYS A 171 -16.40 25.91 -8.08
N GLY A 172 -17.67 25.53 -8.21
CA GLY A 172 -18.77 26.43 -8.55
C GLY A 172 -19.04 27.45 -7.47
#